data_AF-A0A0M5IW91-F1
#
_entry.id   AF-A0A0M5IW91-F1
#
_cell.length_a   1.000
_cell.length_b   1.000
_cell.length_c   1.000
_cell.angle_alpha   90.00
_cell.angle_beta   90.00
_cell.angle_gamma   90.00
#
_symmetry.space_group_name_H-M   'P 1'
#
loop_
_entity.id
_entity.type
_entity.pdbx_description
1 polymer ?
#
loop_
_entity_poly.entity_id
_entity_poly.type
_entity_poly.pdbx_seq_one_letter_code
_entity_poly.pdbx_strand_id
1 'polypeptide(L)'
;QISKLTQFLCLVSIFLLCLGQLTHAVVTTAKPKALTQPQLTTASSSTARANSPTSSTTTTAKPKQKSQDAKCLQPLETGPCRMSLERYYYNKDKNACETFKYGGCRGNDNRWGFKQTCEEACLVKK
;
A
#
# COMPACT_ATOMS: atom_id res chain seq x y z
N GLN A 1 -0.97 -67.02 -17.54
CA GLN A 1 -0.78 -66.01 -18.60
C GLN A 1 -1.87 -64.97 -18.43
N ILE A 2 -1.62 -63.92 -17.64
CA ILE A 2 -2.60 -62.84 -17.41
C ILE A 2 -2.79 -62.14 -18.77
N SER A 3 -4.03 -62.07 -19.25
CA SER A 3 -4.34 -61.52 -20.58
C SER A 3 -3.74 -60.13 -20.71
N LYS A 4 -3.08 -59.84 -21.84
CA LYS A 4 -2.48 -58.52 -22.11
C LYS A 4 -3.49 -57.38 -21.91
N LEU A 5 -4.78 -57.68 -22.06
CA LEU A 5 -5.89 -56.78 -21.77
C LEU A 5 -6.01 -56.41 -20.27
N THR A 6 -5.82 -57.37 -19.36
CA THR A 6 -5.86 -57.12 -17.91
C THR A 6 -4.68 -56.25 -17.46
N GLN A 7 -3.50 -56.44 -18.07
CA GLN A 7 -2.34 -55.57 -17.81
C GLN A 7 -2.56 -54.15 -18.35
N PHE A 8 -3.14 -54.03 -19.55
CA PHE A 8 -3.45 -52.72 -20.14
C PHE A 8 -4.49 -51.95 -19.32
N LEU A 9 -5.57 -52.61 -18.91
CA LEU A 9 -6.62 -52.01 -18.06
C LEU A 9 -6.09 -51.60 -16.69
N CYS A 10 -5.17 -52.38 -16.11
CA CYS A 10 -4.50 -52.03 -14.86
C CYS A 10 -3.64 -50.76 -15.02
N LEU A 11 -2.84 -50.67 -16.08
CA LEU A 11 -1.98 -49.50 -16.34
C LEU A 11 -2.81 -48.23 -16.62
N VAL A 12 -3.89 -48.34 -17.38
CA VAL A 12 -4.80 -47.20 -17.63
C VAL A 12 -5.49 -46.76 -16.33
N SER A 13 -5.87 -47.69 -15.47
CA SER A 13 -6.47 -47.36 -14.16
C SER A 13 -5.48 -46.65 -13.23
N ILE A 14 -4.23 -47.12 -13.18
CA ILE A 14 -3.16 -46.49 -12.38
C ILE A 14 -2.86 -45.08 -12.93
N PHE A 15 -2.81 -44.92 -14.25
CA PHE A 15 -2.57 -43.62 -14.88
C PHE A 15 -3.70 -42.61 -14.58
N LEU A 16 -4.96 -43.03 -14.65
CA LEU A 16 -6.11 -42.19 -14.30
C LEU A 16 -6.13 -41.81 -12.81
N LEU A 17 -5.71 -42.69 -11.91
CA LEU A 17 -5.55 -42.37 -10.49
C LEU A 17 -4.40 -41.38 -10.24
N CYS A 18 -3.30 -41.45 -10.99
CA CYS A 18 -2.18 -40.51 -10.88
C CYS A 18 -2.53 -39.11 -11.39
N LEU A 19 -3.33 -38.98 -12.45
CA LEU A 19 -3.75 -37.67 -12.97
C LEU A 19 -4.67 -36.91 -11.99
N GLY A 20 -5.39 -37.62 -11.11
CA GLY A 20 -6.31 -37.04 -10.13
C GLY A 20 -5.67 -36.39 -8.89
N GLN A 21 -4.34 -36.38 -8.75
CA GLN A 21 -3.64 -35.88 -7.54
C GLN A 21 -2.97 -34.49 -7.74
N LEU A 22 -3.06 -33.87 -8.91
CA LEU A 22 -2.39 -32.59 -9.20
C LEU A 22 -3.17 -31.30 -8.87
N THR A 23 -4.37 -31.36 -8.28
CA THR A 23 -5.19 -30.16 -8.00
C THR A 23 -5.28 -29.75 -6.53
N HIS A 24 -4.56 -30.38 -5.60
CA HIS A 24 -4.60 -30.04 -4.16
C HIS A 24 -3.39 -29.28 -3.64
N ALA A 25 -2.79 -28.39 -4.45
CA ALA A 25 -1.62 -27.61 -4.05
C ALA A 25 -1.74 -26.10 -4.33
N VAL A 26 -2.91 -25.48 -4.12
CA VAL A 26 -2.99 -24.02 -3.93
C VAL A 26 -4.13 -23.70 -2.97
N VAL A 27 -3.83 -23.54 -1.68
CA VAL A 27 -4.11 -22.36 -0.83
C VAL A 27 -3.46 -22.68 0.52
N THR A 28 -2.16 -22.40 0.65
CA THR A 28 -1.58 -22.18 1.97
C THR A 28 -2.21 -20.89 2.50
N THR A 29 -3.10 -21.02 3.48
CA THR A 29 -3.59 -19.88 4.24
C THR A 29 -2.43 -19.40 5.12
N ALA A 30 -1.61 -18.50 4.58
CA ALA A 30 -0.72 -17.68 5.37
C ALA A 30 -1.61 -16.81 6.28
N LYS A 31 -1.79 -17.26 7.52
CA LYS A 31 -2.48 -16.53 8.58
C LYS A 31 -1.75 -15.20 8.78
N PRO A 32 -2.40 -14.03 8.68
CA PRO A 32 -1.73 -12.78 9.02
C PRO A 32 -1.39 -12.83 10.50
N LYS A 33 -0.08 -12.81 10.79
CA LYS A 33 0.44 -12.56 12.12
C LYS A 33 -0.01 -11.15 12.48
N ALA A 34 -1.07 -11.07 13.29
CA ALA A 34 -1.48 -9.82 13.91
C ALA A 34 -0.24 -9.24 14.59
N LEU A 35 0.24 -8.12 14.06
CA LEU A 35 1.25 -7.31 14.69
C LEU A 35 0.56 -6.67 15.91
N THR A 36 0.55 -7.39 17.03
CA THR A 36 0.20 -6.85 18.33
C THR A 36 1.14 -5.67 18.57
N GLN A 37 0.63 -4.46 18.38
CA GLN A 37 1.26 -3.26 18.92
C GLN A 37 1.29 -3.40 20.44
N PRO A 38 2.42 -3.15 21.13
CA PRO A 38 2.33 -2.83 22.53
C PRO A 38 1.51 -1.54 22.65
N GLN A 39 0.32 -1.63 23.28
CA GLN A 39 -0.38 -0.46 23.75
C GLN A 39 0.55 0.26 24.73
N LEU A 40 1.03 1.43 24.33
CA LEU A 40 1.63 2.38 25.25
C LEU A 40 0.47 2.86 26.13
N THR A 41 0.46 2.40 27.39
CA THR A 41 -0.45 2.89 28.40
C THR A 41 -0.21 4.38 28.61
N THR A 42 -1.20 5.17 28.26
CA THR A 42 -1.23 6.62 28.43
C THR A 42 -1.36 6.95 29.91
N ALA A 43 -0.27 7.39 30.54
CA ALA A 43 -0.35 8.30 31.68
C ALA A 43 -0.34 9.73 31.12
N SER A 44 -1.51 10.37 31.17
CA SER A 44 -1.69 11.78 30.84
C SER A 44 -0.92 12.67 31.81
N SER A 45 -0.23 13.69 31.28
CA SER A 45 0.00 14.98 31.94
C SER A 45 0.44 16.03 30.88
N SER A 46 -0.52 16.88 30.50
CA SER A 46 -0.45 18.36 30.32
C SER A 46 0.95 18.98 30.03
N THR A 47 1.18 19.94 29.13
CA THR A 47 0.36 21.00 28.52
C THR A 47 1.29 21.70 27.50
N ALA A 48 0.86 21.93 26.25
CA ALA A 48 1.34 23.05 25.43
C ALA A 48 0.49 23.19 24.16
N ARG A 49 -0.35 24.24 24.13
CA ARG A 49 -0.98 24.74 22.91
C ARG A 49 0.11 25.23 21.97
N ALA A 50 0.29 24.57 20.83
CA ALA A 50 0.89 25.19 19.66
C ALA A 50 -0.23 25.51 18.69
N ASN A 51 -0.40 26.80 18.41
CA ASN A 51 -1.23 27.28 17.32
C ASN A 51 -0.63 26.75 16.01
N SER A 52 -1.19 25.67 15.47
CA SER A 52 -0.99 25.33 14.07
C SER A 52 -1.67 26.40 13.22
N PRO A 53 -1.00 27.00 12.23
CA PRO A 53 -1.71 27.72 11.19
C PRO A 53 -2.48 26.65 10.41
N THR A 54 -3.74 26.46 10.78
CA THR A 54 -4.72 25.82 9.92
C THR A 54 -4.78 26.67 8.67
N SER A 55 -4.13 26.23 7.60
CA SER A 55 -4.33 26.77 6.25
C SER A 55 -5.71 26.33 5.73
N SER A 56 -6.75 26.71 6.45
CA SER A 56 -8.14 26.73 6.02
C SER A 56 -8.54 28.20 5.93
N THR A 57 -8.12 28.86 4.86
CA THR A 57 -8.67 30.16 4.50
C THR A 57 -10.08 29.93 3.95
N THR A 58 -11.05 30.28 4.77
CA THR A 58 -12.48 30.34 4.50
C THR A 58 -12.81 31.54 3.59
N THR A 59 -13.71 31.31 2.63
CA THR A 59 -14.58 32.25 1.89
C THR A 59 -13.95 33.23 0.90
N THR A 60 -14.08 32.92 -0.40
CA THR A 60 -14.78 33.76 -1.39
C THR A 60 -15.19 32.87 -2.57
N ALA A 61 -16.49 32.83 -2.88
CA ALA A 61 -17.04 32.12 -4.03
C ALA A 61 -16.65 32.85 -5.33
N LYS A 62 -15.69 32.29 -6.05
CA LYS A 62 -15.32 32.62 -7.44
C LYS A 62 -15.06 31.28 -8.15
N PRO A 63 -15.36 31.09 -9.45
CA PRO A 63 -15.18 29.81 -10.11
C PRO A 63 -13.69 29.42 -10.04
N LYS A 64 -13.37 28.48 -9.14
CA LYS A 64 -11.99 28.07 -8.84
C LYS A 64 -11.52 27.14 -9.96
N GLN A 65 -10.72 27.66 -10.87
CA GLN A 65 -9.74 26.85 -11.58
C GLN A 65 -8.93 26.07 -10.53
N LYS A 66 -8.93 24.74 -10.63
CA LYS A 66 -8.35 23.84 -9.62
C LYS A 66 -6.83 23.99 -9.62
N SER A 67 -6.31 24.95 -8.84
CA SER A 67 -4.86 25.09 -8.62
C SER A 67 -4.35 23.82 -7.92
N GLN A 68 -3.35 23.18 -8.51
CA GLN A 68 -2.71 21.97 -7.98
C GLN A 68 -2.24 22.22 -6.53
N ASP A 69 -2.43 21.25 -5.62
CA ASP A 69 -2.03 21.39 -4.22
C ASP A 69 -0.52 21.69 -4.13
N ALA A 70 -0.13 22.70 -3.33
CA ALA A 70 1.26 23.11 -3.16
C ALA A 70 2.16 21.95 -2.68
N LYS A 71 1.60 20.96 -1.98
CA LYS A 71 2.29 19.73 -1.56
C LYS A 71 2.84 18.95 -2.74
N CYS A 72 2.13 18.95 -3.86
CA CYS A 72 2.52 18.25 -5.09
C CYS A 72 3.77 18.87 -5.75
N LEU A 73 4.18 20.08 -5.34
CA LEU A 73 5.35 20.76 -5.89
C LEU A 73 6.62 20.54 -5.05
N GLN A 74 6.49 19.95 -3.86
CA GLN A 74 7.63 19.68 -2.98
C GLN A 74 8.44 18.48 -3.48
N PRO A 75 9.75 18.38 -3.16
CA PRO A 75 10.56 17.22 -3.54
C PRO A 75 10.22 15.98 -2.70
N LEU A 76 10.70 14.81 -3.11
CA LEU A 76 10.72 13.64 -2.24
C LEU A 76 11.63 13.89 -1.04
N GLU A 77 11.17 13.55 0.17
CA GLU A 77 11.98 13.68 1.38
C GLU A 77 11.76 12.53 2.37
N THR A 78 12.77 11.66 2.52
CA THR A 78 12.74 10.52 3.45
C THR A 78 12.79 10.94 4.92
N GLY A 79 13.42 12.09 5.23
CA GLY A 79 13.68 12.52 6.61
C GLY A 79 14.84 11.76 7.27
N PRO A 80 15.25 12.16 8.49
CA PRO A 80 16.48 11.65 9.13
C PRO A 80 16.28 10.35 9.93
N CYS A 81 15.03 9.97 10.23
CA CYS A 81 14.75 8.74 10.95
C CYS A 81 14.94 7.49 10.08
N ARG A 82 15.09 6.32 10.71
CA ARG A 82 15.51 5.07 10.04
C ARG A 82 14.42 3.99 9.95
N MET A 83 13.15 4.36 10.11
CA MET A 83 12.04 3.46 9.84
C MET A 83 11.90 3.25 8.32
N SER A 84 11.30 2.13 7.89
CA SER A 84 11.03 1.86 6.48
C SER A 84 9.52 1.83 6.24
N LEU A 85 8.90 3.00 6.25
CA LEU A 85 7.47 3.13 5.99
C LEU A 85 7.23 3.36 4.51
N GLU A 86 6.53 2.43 3.86
CA GLU A 86 6.10 2.65 2.48
C GLU A 86 5.06 3.75 2.41
N ARG A 87 5.31 4.74 1.55
CA ARG A 87 4.44 5.89 1.30
C ARG A 87 4.46 6.23 -0.17
N TYR A 88 3.51 7.07 -0.58
CA TYR A 88 3.44 7.60 -1.92
C TYR A 88 3.92 9.05 -1.93
N TYR A 89 4.65 9.44 -2.97
CA TYR A 89 4.96 10.84 -3.29
C TYR A 89 4.60 11.10 -4.76
N TYR A 90 4.41 12.36 -5.13
CA TYR A 90 4.07 12.78 -6.46
C TYR A 90 5.34 13.21 -7.16
N ASN A 91 5.65 12.51 -8.23
CA ASN A 91 6.75 12.81 -9.13
C ASN A 91 6.19 13.69 -10.26
N LYS A 92 6.45 15.01 -10.17
CA LYS A 92 6.01 15.99 -11.16
C LYS A 92 6.60 15.75 -12.55
N ASP A 93 7.83 15.21 -12.63
CA ASP A 93 8.54 14.99 -13.89
C ASP A 93 7.91 13.84 -14.68
N LYS A 94 7.39 12.84 -13.96
CA LYS A 94 6.64 11.71 -14.54
C LYS A 94 5.13 11.90 -14.54
N ASN A 95 4.65 12.98 -13.92
CA ASN A 95 3.23 13.22 -13.64
C ASN A 95 2.54 11.97 -13.03
N ALA A 96 3.16 11.37 -12.02
CA ALA A 96 2.72 10.11 -11.44
C ALA A 96 2.97 10.05 -9.92
N CYS A 97 2.13 9.30 -9.22
CA CYS A 97 2.34 8.97 -7.81
C CYS A 97 3.13 7.67 -7.68
N GLU A 98 4.34 7.76 -7.12
CA GLU A 98 5.28 6.66 -6.98
C GLU A 98 5.51 6.32 -5.49
N THR A 99 5.97 5.10 -5.21
CA THR A 99 6.29 4.69 -3.83
C THR A 99 7.69 5.15 -3.42
N PHE A 100 7.86 5.43 -2.12
CA PHE A 100 9.15 5.66 -1.49
C PHE A 100 9.17 5.17 -0.04
N LYS A 101 10.36 5.06 0.56
CA LYS A 101 10.52 4.74 1.99
C LYS A 101 10.68 6.03 2.79
N TYR A 102 9.74 6.27 3.69
CA TYR A 102 9.77 7.36 4.66
C TYR A 102 10.38 6.89 5.98
N GLY A 103 11.31 7.70 6.51
CA GLY A 103 12.09 7.43 7.70
C GLY A 103 11.28 7.41 9.00
N GLY A 104 10.05 7.93 8.99
CA GLY A 104 9.15 7.94 10.16
C GLY A 104 9.12 9.26 10.93
N CYS A 105 9.99 10.22 10.62
CA CYS A 105 9.94 11.56 11.22
C CYS A 105 10.39 12.67 10.26
N ARG A 106 9.90 13.90 10.51
CA ARG A 106 10.18 15.11 9.71
C ARG A 106 9.84 14.93 8.23
N GLY A 107 10.61 15.53 7.32
CA GLY A 107 10.29 15.58 5.91
C GLY A 107 9.24 16.65 5.59
N ASN A 108 8.77 16.64 4.35
CA ASN A 108 7.71 17.52 3.87
C ASN A 108 6.37 16.79 3.69
N ASP A 109 5.40 17.45 3.03
CA ASP A 109 4.03 16.99 2.89
C ASP A 109 3.72 16.29 1.56
N ASN A 110 4.70 16.18 0.65
CA ASN A 110 4.64 15.31 -0.53
C ASN A 110 4.77 13.83 -0.10
N ARG A 111 3.84 13.38 0.75
CA ARG A 111 3.83 12.06 1.39
C ARG A 111 2.40 11.65 1.74
N TRP A 112 1.88 10.68 1.02
CA TRP A 112 0.54 10.12 1.24
C TRP A 112 0.60 8.66 1.69
N GLY A 113 -0.43 8.22 2.41
CA GLY A 113 -0.58 6.83 2.82
C GLY A 113 -0.98 5.90 1.68
N PHE A 114 -1.74 6.42 0.69
CA PHE A 114 -2.31 5.64 -0.39
C PHE A 114 -2.09 6.31 -1.75
N LYS A 115 -1.94 5.49 -2.81
CA LYS A 115 -1.80 5.97 -4.19
C LYS A 115 -2.97 6.87 -4.59
N GLN A 116 -4.20 6.43 -4.33
CA GLN A 116 -5.43 7.16 -4.66
C GLN A 116 -5.44 8.56 -4.05
N THR A 117 -5.07 8.71 -2.77
CA THR A 117 -5.03 10.04 -2.11
C THR A 117 -3.96 10.96 -2.69
N CYS A 118 -2.83 10.42 -3.16
CA CYS A 118 -1.83 11.19 -3.89
C CYS A 118 -2.37 11.64 -5.25
N GLU A 119 -3.01 10.71 -5.98
CA GLU A 119 -3.53 10.98 -7.32
C GLU A 119 -4.66 12.00 -7.33
N GLU A 120 -5.60 11.89 -6.38
CA GLU A 120 -6.70 12.84 -6.21
C GLU A 120 -6.21 14.25 -5.88
N ALA A 121 -5.12 14.35 -5.11
CA ALA A 121 -4.51 15.62 -4.74
C ALA A 121 -3.70 16.24 -5.89
N CYS A 122 -2.93 15.42 -6.61
CA CYS A 122 -1.86 15.91 -7.48
C CYS A 122 -2.07 15.73 -8.98
N LEU A 123 -2.88 14.77 -9.43
CA LEU A 123 -3.14 14.61 -10.85
C LEU A 123 -4.18 15.63 -11.32
N VAL A 124 -3.75 16.54 -12.19
CA VAL A 124 -4.65 17.45 -12.90
C VAL A 124 -5.37 16.63 -13.97
N LYS A 125 -6.69 16.52 -13.85
CA LYS A 125 -7.52 15.92 -14.91
C LYS A 125 -7.56 16.91 -16.08
N LYS A 126 -7.07 16.46 -17.25
CA LYS A 126 -7.22 17.19 -18.51
C LYS A 126 -8.67 17.17 -18.97
#